data_AF-A0A7S3XH90-F1
#
_entry.id   AF-A0A7S3XH90-F1
#
_cell.length_a   1.000
_cell.length_b   1.000
_cell.length_c   1.000
_cell.angle_alpha   90.00
_cell.angle_beta   90.00
_cell.angle_gamma   90.00
#
_symmetry.space_group_name_H-M   'P 1'
#
loop_
_entity.id
_entity.type
_entity.pdbx_description
1 polymer ?
#
loop_
_entity_poly.entity_id
_entity_poly.type
_entity_poly.pdbx_seq_one_letter_code
_entity_poly.pdbx_strand_id
1 'polypeptide(L)'
;GTFTSTLVSCRHALPFAVPCPEQLFLLLQQCKSSGICTWSSPDWSPGSQFQVNEWLGDAVLSLYLTDRLIHLFDFLAEGQLTDLRVGCERKSNLAKVFRLLDLQRLVDYEGRYVDNWVDQKERCDVVEALLGELAQHWRAAQVRRESATSGVVLDLLKKQE
;
A
#
# COMPACT_ATOMS: atom_id res chain seq x y z
N GLY A 1 -2.17 -11.79 -22.17
CA GLY A 1 -3.04 -11.40 -21.05
C GLY A 1 -2.95 -12.47 -19.99
N THR A 2 -2.55 -12.12 -18.77
CA THR A 2 -2.66 -12.95 -17.54
C THR A 2 -2.03 -12.17 -16.35
N PHE A 3 -2.62 -11.02 -16.01
CA PHE A 3 -2.34 -10.34 -14.71
C PHE A 3 -3.64 -9.88 -14.04
N THR A 4 -4.70 -9.70 -14.83
CA THR A 4 -6.05 -9.48 -14.35
C THR A 4 -6.64 -10.71 -13.67
N SER A 5 -6.19 -11.93 -13.95
CA SER A 5 -6.81 -13.14 -13.40
C SER A 5 -6.42 -13.43 -11.95
N THR A 6 -5.21 -13.08 -11.52
CA THR A 6 -4.73 -13.47 -10.17
C THR A 6 -5.29 -12.58 -9.05
N LEU A 7 -5.64 -11.33 -9.36
CA LEU A 7 -6.23 -10.39 -8.38
C LEU A 7 -7.77 -10.30 -8.43
N VAL A 8 -8.42 -10.92 -9.42
CA VAL A 8 -9.87 -10.77 -9.65
C VAL A 8 -10.70 -11.97 -9.15
N SER A 9 -10.08 -13.11 -8.84
CA SER A 9 -10.80 -14.30 -8.36
C SER A 9 -11.15 -14.29 -6.85
N CYS A 10 -11.08 -13.16 -6.16
CA CYS A 10 -11.32 -13.06 -4.70
C CYS A 10 -12.53 -12.19 -4.35
N ARG A 11 -13.59 -12.19 -5.16
CA ARG A 11 -14.75 -11.27 -4.98
C ARG A 11 -16.03 -11.89 -4.41
N HIS A 12 -16.10 -13.19 -4.17
CA HIS A 12 -17.32 -13.82 -3.63
C HIS A 12 -17.01 -14.83 -2.52
N ALA A 13 -16.52 -14.32 -1.39
CA ALA A 13 -16.66 -14.86 -0.03
C ALA A 13 -15.68 -14.09 0.86
N LEU A 14 -16.14 -13.39 1.90
CA LEU A 14 -15.25 -13.02 3.00
C LEU A 14 -15.06 -14.24 3.92
N PRO A 15 -13.88 -14.41 4.54
CA PRO A 15 -12.94 -13.36 4.85
C PRO A 15 -11.75 -13.33 3.89
N PHE A 16 -11.28 -12.12 3.57
CA PHE A 16 -9.86 -11.93 3.24
C PHE A 16 -9.08 -12.63 4.35
N ALA A 17 -8.55 -13.83 4.08
CA ALA A 17 -7.45 -14.35 4.89
C ALA A 17 -6.37 -13.28 4.75
N VAL A 18 -6.15 -12.51 5.83
CA VAL A 18 -5.04 -11.57 5.86
C VAL A 18 -3.81 -12.44 5.58
N PRO A 19 -3.10 -12.23 4.47
CA PRO A 19 -1.95 -13.07 4.15
C PRO A 19 -1.03 -13.02 5.35
N CYS A 20 -0.52 -14.17 5.77
CA CYS A 20 0.45 -14.17 6.86
C CYS A 20 1.65 -13.28 6.44
N PRO A 21 2.38 -12.67 7.39
CA PRO A 21 3.45 -11.75 7.07
C PRO A 21 4.44 -12.29 6.03
N GLU A 22 4.72 -13.59 6.04
CA GLU A 22 5.59 -14.27 5.07
C GLU A 22 5.03 -14.27 3.64
N GLN A 23 3.72 -14.49 3.48
CA GLN A 23 3.06 -14.41 2.17
C GLN A 23 3.10 -12.98 1.64
N LEU A 24 2.85 -12.00 2.51
CA LEU A 24 2.93 -10.58 2.12
C LEU A 24 4.36 -10.19 1.74
N PHE A 25 5.37 -10.65 2.47
CA PHE A 25 6.78 -10.47 2.13
C PHE A 25 7.10 -11.00 0.72
N LEU A 26 6.67 -12.23 0.39
CA LEU A 26 6.91 -12.83 -0.93
C LEU A 26 6.26 -12.02 -2.05
N LEU A 27 5.04 -11.50 -1.84
CA LEU A 27 4.38 -10.61 -2.78
C LEU A 27 5.15 -9.30 -2.98
N LEU A 28 5.61 -8.69 -1.89
CA LEU A 28 6.43 -7.46 -1.94
C LEU A 28 7.77 -7.72 -2.65
N GLN A 29 8.40 -8.87 -2.43
CA GLN A 29 9.62 -9.27 -3.11
C GLN A 29 9.41 -9.43 -4.63
N GLN A 30 8.28 -9.99 -5.05
CA GLN A 30 7.90 -10.07 -6.46
C GLN A 30 7.69 -8.68 -7.05
N CYS A 31 6.98 -7.80 -6.34
CA CYS A 31 6.78 -6.40 -6.76
C CYS A 31 8.11 -5.69 -6.97
N LYS A 32 9.05 -5.82 -6.03
CA LYS A 32 10.42 -5.29 -6.16
C LYS A 32 11.12 -5.86 -7.40
N SER A 33 11.13 -7.19 -7.55
CA SER A 33 11.85 -7.87 -8.64
C SER A 33 11.29 -7.52 -10.03
N SER A 34 10.01 -7.17 -10.11
CA SER A 34 9.35 -6.73 -11.34
C SER A 34 9.60 -5.25 -11.70
N GLY A 35 10.30 -4.50 -10.84
CA GLY A 35 10.52 -3.06 -11.02
C GLY A 35 9.25 -2.21 -10.89
N ILE A 36 8.18 -2.79 -10.32
CA ILE A 36 6.92 -2.07 -10.08
C ILE A 36 7.08 -1.11 -8.90
N CYS A 37 7.90 -1.47 -7.92
CA CYS A 37 8.06 -0.70 -6.70
C CYS A 37 9.46 -0.07 -6.57
N THR A 38 9.48 1.20 -6.21
CA THR A 38 10.67 2.04 -6.01
C THR A 38 10.93 2.36 -4.53
N TRP A 39 9.96 2.12 -3.64
CA TRP A 39 10.13 2.27 -2.18
C TRP A 39 11.31 1.48 -1.59
N SER A 40 11.77 0.43 -2.28
CA SER A 40 12.90 -0.40 -1.88
C SER A 40 14.26 0.28 -2.01
N SER A 41 14.36 1.45 -2.64
CA SER A 41 15.63 2.19 -2.77
C SER A 41 15.41 3.63 -2.32
N PRO A 42 15.30 3.85 -0.99
CA PRO A 42 14.88 5.12 -0.44
C PRO A 42 15.88 6.25 -0.75
N ASP A 43 15.33 7.40 -1.13
CA ASP A 43 16.05 8.64 -1.33
C ASP A 43 15.41 9.71 -0.42
N TRP A 44 16.08 10.05 0.69
CA TRP A 44 15.59 11.04 1.64
C TRP A 44 15.92 12.48 1.24
N SER A 45 16.39 12.71 0.02
CA SER A 45 16.60 14.07 -0.46
C SER A 45 15.27 14.83 -0.57
N PRO A 46 15.23 16.14 -0.21
CA PRO A 46 14.04 16.96 -0.32
C PRO A 46 13.43 16.92 -1.73
N GLY A 47 12.17 16.51 -1.84
CA GLY A 47 11.42 16.47 -3.09
C GLY A 47 11.67 15.24 -3.97
N SER A 48 12.38 14.23 -3.45
CA SER A 48 12.50 12.94 -4.12
C SER A 48 11.13 12.27 -4.32
N GLN A 49 11.03 11.35 -5.29
CA GLN A 49 9.81 10.56 -5.47
C GLN A 49 9.49 9.70 -4.24
N PHE A 50 10.51 9.26 -3.50
CA PHE A 50 10.35 8.52 -2.26
C PHE A 50 9.62 9.37 -1.20
N GLN A 51 10.04 10.62 -0.98
CA GLN A 51 9.36 11.52 -0.04
C GLN A 51 7.94 11.88 -0.47
N VAL A 52 7.68 12.01 -1.78
CA VAL A 52 6.32 12.23 -2.30
C VAL A 52 5.44 11.01 -2.01
N ASN A 53 5.99 9.80 -2.15
CA ASN A 53 5.28 8.57 -1.83
C ASN A 53 5.08 8.40 -0.33
N GLU A 54 6.07 8.74 0.52
CA GLU A 54 5.95 8.80 1.99
C GLU A 54 4.77 9.69 2.37
N TRP A 55 4.75 10.92 1.87
CA TRP A 55 3.67 11.88 2.14
C TRP A 55 2.28 11.38 1.69
N LEU A 56 2.19 10.78 0.50
CA LEU A 56 0.93 10.17 0.04
C LEU A 56 0.53 8.97 0.91
N GLY A 57 1.51 8.18 1.34
CA GLY A 57 1.34 7.00 2.17
C GLY A 57 0.74 7.31 3.53
N ASP A 58 1.22 8.35 4.20
CA ASP A 58 0.66 8.86 5.45
C ASP A 58 -0.82 9.22 5.28
N ALA A 59 -1.16 10.00 4.25
CA ALA A 59 -2.55 10.36 3.96
C ALA A 59 -3.44 9.15 3.63
N VAL A 60 -2.91 8.17 2.87
CA VAL A 60 -3.62 6.93 2.53
C VAL A 60 -3.87 6.09 3.77
N LEU A 61 -2.86 5.93 4.64
CA LEU A 61 -2.98 5.21 5.89
C LEU A 61 -4.04 5.86 6.78
N SER A 62 -4.01 7.18 6.89
CA SER A 62 -4.96 7.91 7.73
C SER A 62 -6.40 7.76 7.25
N LEU A 63 -6.62 7.85 5.94
CA LEU A 63 -7.94 7.62 5.35
C LEU A 63 -8.40 6.17 5.57
N TYR A 64 -7.52 5.19 5.33
CA TYR A 64 -7.84 3.77 5.52
C TYR A 64 -8.20 3.48 6.97
N LEU A 65 -7.40 3.92 7.93
CA LEU A 65 -7.69 3.72 9.34
C LEU A 65 -8.98 4.41 9.76
N THR A 66 -9.21 5.64 9.31
CA THR A 66 -10.46 6.37 9.58
C THR A 66 -11.68 5.58 9.09
N ASP A 67 -11.66 5.14 7.83
CA ASP A 67 -12.73 4.33 7.24
C ASP A 67 -12.97 3.03 8.05
N ARG A 68 -11.90 2.31 8.40
CA ARG A 68 -12.02 1.05 9.14
C ARG A 68 -12.53 1.26 10.56
N LEU A 69 -12.07 2.29 11.26
CA LEU A 69 -12.47 2.55 12.64
C LEU A 69 -13.94 2.96 12.74
N ILE A 70 -14.45 3.78 11.82
CA ILE A 70 -15.88 4.16 11.79
C ILE A 70 -16.78 2.93 11.61
N HIS A 71 -16.38 1.99 10.75
CA HIS A 71 -17.17 0.78 10.51
C HIS A 71 -17.02 -0.28 11.61
N LEU A 72 -15.88 -0.35 12.30
CA LEU A 72 -15.64 -1.32 13.37
C LEU A 72 -16.14 -0.86 14.74
N PHE A 73 -16.19 0.45 14.97
CA PHE A 73 -16.48 1.06 16.26
C PHE A 73 -17.51 2.19 16.12
N ASP A 74 -18.66 1.88 15.52
CA ASP A 74 -19.78 2.81 15.26
C ASP A 74 -20.40 3.41 16.54
N PHE A 75 -20.06 2.86 17.70
CA PHE A 75 -20.50 3.30 19.03
C PHE A 75 -19.53 4.26 19.73
N LEU A 76 -18.33 4.48 19.19
CA LEU A 76 -17.33 5.37 19.80
C LEU A 76 -17.55 6.82 19.34
N ALA A 77 -17.25 7.75 20.26
CA ALA A 77 -17.23 9.17 19.91
C ALA A 77 -16.03 9.51 19.02
N GLU A 78 -16.13 10.60 18.25
CA GLU A 78 -15.09 11.07 17.32
C GLU A 78 -13.71 11.17 18.00
N GLY A 79 -13.62 11.78 19.19
CA GLY A 79 -12.34 11.88 19.90
C GLY A 79 -11.68 10.53 20.21
N GLN A 80 -12.47 9.50 20.54
CA GLN A 80 -11.97 8.16 20.79
C GLN A 80 -11.52 7.46 19.51
N LEU A 81 -12.22 7.67 18.40
CA LEU A 81 -11.81 7.19 17.08
C LEU A 81 -10.49 7.85 16.65
N THR A 82 -10.34 9.15 16.89
CA THR A 82 -9.10 9.90 16.66
C THR A 82 -7.95 9.35 17.51
N ASP A 83 -8.17 9.09 18.80
CA ASP A 83 -7.16 8.49 19.68
C ASP A 83 -6.69 7.11 19.19
N LEU A 84 -7.62 6.26 18.74
CA LEU A 84 -7.32 4.96 18.15
C LEU A 84 -6.53 5.09 16.85
N ARG A 85 -6.96 5.97 15.94
CA ARG A 85 -6.27 6.22 14.67
C ARG A 85 -4.84 6.67 14.90
N VAL A 86 -4.65 7.74 15.69
CA VAL A 86 -3.33 8.26 16.03
C VAL A 86 -2.49 7.17 16.70
N GLY A 87 -3.10 6.36 17.57
CA GLY A 87 -2.48 5.19 18.18
C GLY A 87 -1.91 4.19 17.17
N CYS A 88 -2.65 3.89 16.11
CA CYS A 88 -2.21 3.03 15.01
C CYS A 88 -1.09 3.66 14.16
N GLU A 89 -1.19 4.97 13.88
CA GLU A 89 -0.21 5.75 13.10
C GLU A 89 1.09 6.04 13.86
N ARG A 90 1.15 5.75 15.16
CA ARG A 90 2.37 5.97 15.96
C ARG A 90 3.57 5.33 15.28
N LYS A 91 4.66 6.09 15.16
CA LYS A 91 5.95 5.63 14.63
C LYS A 91 6.43 4.31 15.24
N SER A 92 6.11 4.04 16.51
CA SER A 92 6.49 2.78 17.16
C SER A 92 5.74 1.57 16.60
N ASN A 93 4.51 1.77 16.11
CA ASN A 93 3.71 0.73 15.46
C ASN A 93 4.09 0.58 13.99
N LEU A 94 4.31 1.67 13.25
CA LEU A 94 4.81 1.59 11.86
C LEU A 94 6.19 0.91 11.79
N ALA A 95 7.11 1.24 12.69
CA ALA A 95 8.39 0.55 12.79
C ALA A 95 8.26 -0.94 13.17
N LYS A 96 7.18 -1.34 13.88
CA LYS A 96 6.89 -2.77 14.11
C LYS A 96 6.39 -3.42 12.82
N VAL A 97 5.53 -2.78 12.05
CA VAL A 97 5.06 -3.28 10.75
C VAL A 97 6.24 -3.52 9.82
N PHE A 98 7.17 -2.57 9.74
CA PHE A 98 8.42 -2.72 8.97
C PHE A 98 9.17 -4.01 9.33
N ARG A 99 9.32 -4.31 10.63
CA ARG A 99 10.00 -5.53 11.12
C ARG A 99 9.18 -6.80 10.90
N LEU A 100 7.87 -6.74 11.15
CA LEU A 100 6.97 -7.90 10.98
C LEU A 100 6.91 -8.36 9.53
N LEU A 101 6.99 -7.42 8.59
CA LEU A 101 7.05 -7.71 7.16
C LEU A 101 8.47 -7.93 6.66
N ASP A 102 9.48 -7.96 7.53
CA ASP A 102 10.89 -8.18 7.17
C ASP A 102 11.39 -7.26 6.04
N LEU A 103 10.89 -6.02 5.99
CA LEU A 103 11.14 -5.08 4.88
C LEU A 103 12.62 -4.72 4.77
N GLN A 104 13.40 -4.86 5.85
CA GLN A 104 14.86 -4.69 5.85
C GLN A 104 15.57 -5.52 4.77
N ARG A 105 15.03 -6.70 4.40
CA ARG A 105 15.60 -7.56 3.34
C ARG A 105 15.21 -7.11 1.94
N LEU A 106 14.21 -6.25 1.83
CA LEU A 106 13.74 -5.73 0.56
C LEU A 106 14.26 -4.33 0.29
N VAL A 107 14.80 -3.62 1.29
CA VAL A 107 15.34 -2.28 1.08
C VAL A 107 16.84 -2.32 0.77
N ASP A 108 17.22 -1.69 -0.34
CA ASP A 108 18.60 -1.45 -0.76
C ASP A 108 19.05 -0.10 -0.20
N TYR A 109 19.72 -0.12 0.94
CA TYR A 109 20.28 1.09 1.56
C TYR A 109 21.79 1.15 1.29
N GLU A 110 22.26 2.19 0.59
CA GLU A 110 23.68 2.39 0.25
C GLU A 110 24.36 1.17 -0.42
N GLY A 111 23.59 0.35 -1.14
CA GLY A 111 24.09 -0.88 -1.75
C GLY A 111 24.44 -2.00 -0.76
N ARG A 112 23.97 -1.91 0.50
CA ARG A 112 24.19 -2.92 1.54
C ARG A 112 22.88 -3.38 2.15
N TYR A 113 22.83 -4.66 2.47
CA TYR A 113 21.81 -5.21 3.35
C TYR A 113 22.05 -4.73 4.78
N VAL A 114 21.04 -4.14 5.42
CA VAL A 114 21.14 -3.62 6.78
C VAL A 114 20.40 -4.55 7.74
N ASP A 115 21.12 -5.53 8.29
CA ASP A 115 20.59 -6.51 9.25
C ASP A 115 20.10 -5.84 10.56
N ASN A 116 20.59 -4.62 10.84
CA ASN A 116 20.30 -3.86 12.06
C ASN A 116 19.95 -2.41 11.74
N TRP A 117 18.89 -2.19 10.96
CA TRP A 117 18.39 -0.83 10.69
C TRP A 117 18.03 -0.17 12.02
N VAL A 118 18.69 0.90 12.47
CA VAL A 118 18.45 1.44 13.82
C VAL A 118 17.42 2.56 13.82
N ASP A 119 17.42 3.41 12.78
CA ASP A 119 16.58 4.60 12.73
C ASP A 119 15.08 4.23 12.66
N GLN A 120 14.32 4.76 13.62
CA GLN A 120 12.89 4.50 13.69
C GLN A 120 12.11 5.32 12.66
N LYS A 121 12.51 6.55 12.40
CA LYS A 121 11.85 7.43 11.43
C LYS A 121 11.94 6.80 10.04
N GLU A 122 13.15 6.44 9.61
CA GLU A 122 13.37 5.87 8.27
C GLU A 122 12.54 4.60 8.03
N ARG A 123 12.39 3.73 9.03
CA ARG A 123 11.52 2.56 8.94
C ARG A 123 10.05 2.91 8.72
N CYS A 124 9.57 4.00 9.33
CA CYS A 124 8.21 4.49 9.13
C CYS A 124 8.06 5.03 7.71
N ASP A 125 9.02 5.86 7.29
CA ASP A 125 9.01 6.46 5.95
C ASP A 125 8.94 5.40 4.85
N VAL A 126 9.65 4.27 5.01
CA VAL A 126 9.58 3.15 4.06
C VAL A 126 8.19 2.52 4.02
N VAL A 127 7.54 2.33 5.17
CA VAL A 127 6.18 1.76 5.23
C VAL A 127 5.17 2.70 4.57
N GLU A 128 5.29 4.00 4.84
CA GLU A 128 4.44 5.02 4.24
C GLU A 128 4.69 5.09 2.72
N ALA A 129 5.95 5.16 2.27
CA ALA A 129 6.28 5.18 0.85
C ALA A 129 5.76 3.94 0.10
N LEU A 130 5.88 2.75 0.71
CA LEU A 130 5.28 1.52 0.20
C LEU A 130 3.75 1.67 0.02
N LEU A 131 3.04 2.18 1.02
CA LEU A 131 1.59 2.38 0.95
C LEU A 131 1.21 3.40 -0.12
N GLY A 132 1.95 4.50 -0.23
CA GLY A 132 1.75 5.53 -1.23
C GLY A 132 1.88 4.98 -2.65
N GLU A 133 2.94 4.22 -2.92
CA GLU A 133 3.18 3.61 -4.23
C GLU A 133 2.11 2.55 -4.57
N LEU A 134 1.76 1.67 -3.62
CA LEU A 134 0.67 0.71 -3.82
C LEU A 134 -0.66 1.40 -4.14
N ALA A 135 -0.97 2.52 -3.48
CA ALA A 135 -2.18 3.29 -3.74
C ALA A 135 -2.18 3.90 -5.14
N GLN A 136 -1.03 4.41 -5.62
CA GLN A 136 -0.88 4.92 -6.99
C GLN A 136 -1.12 3.80 -8.02
N HIS A 137 -0.50 2.63 -7.85
CA HIS A 137 -0.72 1.50 -8.75
C HIS A 137 -2.16 1.03 -8.75
N TRP A 138 -2.80 0.98 -7.58
CA TRP A 138 -4.20 0.60 -7.47
C TRP A 138 -5.11 1.60 -8.20
N ARG A 139 -4.91 2.91 -8.00
CA ARG A 139 -5.66 3.96 -8.72
C ARG A 139 -5.46 3.87 -10.23
N ALA A 140 -4.22 3.73 -10.69
CA ALA A 140 -3.91 3.57 -12.12
C ALA A 140 -4.54 2.29 -12.72
N ALA A 141 -4.69 1.23 -11.93
CA ALA A 141 -5.39 0.02 -12.34
C ALA A 141 -6.92 0.23 -12.43
N GLN A 142 -7.53 1.00 -11.52
CA GLN A 142 -8.97 1.32 -11.59
C GLN A 142 -9.30 2.16 -12.82
N VAL A 143 -8.55 3.24 -13.07
CA VAL A 143 -8.77 4.11 -14.24
C VAL A 143 -8.71 3.31 -15.54
N ARG A 144 -7.71 2.42 -15.69
CA ARG A 144 -7.60 1.54 -16.87
C ARG A 144 -8.81 0.63 -17.05
N ARG A 145 -9.41 0.13 -15.97
CA ARG A 145 -10.61 -0.72 -16.03
C ARG A 145 -11.85 0.07 -16.45
N GLU A 146 -12.02 1.27 -15.91
CA GLU A 146 -13.13 2.15 -16.26
C GLU A 146 -13.07 2.58 -17.73
N SER A 147 -11.89 2.98 -18.21
CA SER A 147 -11.68 3.32 -19.63
C SER A 147 -11.94 2.14 -20.57
N ALA A 148 -11.50 0.93 -20.21
CA ALA A 148 -11.75 -0.28 -21.00
C ALA A 148 -13.24 -0.64 -21.05
N THR A 149 -13.97 -0.48 -19.94
CA THR A 149 -15.41 -0.74 -19.88
C THR A 149 -16.19 0.27 -20.71
N SER A 150 -15.82 1.55 -20.65
CA SER A 150 -16.45 2.61 -21.43
C SER A 150 -16.22 2.45 -22.94
N GLY A 151 -15.01 2.04 -23.35
CA GLY A 151 -14.69 1.73 -24.75
C GLY A 151 -15.50 0.55 -25.31
N VAL A 152 -15.66 -0.52 -24.53
CA VAL A 152 -16.48 -1.69 -24.92
C VAL A 152 -17.95 -1.30 -25.08
N VAL A 153 -18.49 -0.47 -24.18
CA VAL A 153 -19.88 0.01 -24.29
C VAL A 153 -20.07 0.87 -25.54
N LEU A 154 -19.14 1.79 -25.84
CA LEU A 154 -19.18 2.61 -27.06
C LEU A 154 -19.10 1.77 -28.34
N ASP A 155 -18.26 0.73 -28.37
CA ASP A 155 -18.13 -0.17 -29.51
C ASP A 155 -19.36 -1.06 -29.72
N LEU A 156 -20.06 -1.43 -28.64
CA LEU A 156 -21.33 -2.17 -28.72
C LEU A 156 -22.46 -1.28 -29.25
N LEU A 157 -22.51 -0.02 -28.87
CA LEU A 157 -23.50 0.94 -29.35
C LEU A 157 -23.32 1.25 -30.84
N LYS A 158 -22.07 1.36 -31.33
CA LYS A 158 -21.78 1.57 -32.76
C LYS A 158 -22.06 0.37 -33.65
N LYS A 159 -22.18 -0.84 -33.10
CA LYS A 159 -22.52 -2.07 -33.83
C LYS A 159 -24.03 -2.31 -33.95
N GLN A 160 -24.84 -1.45 -33.34
CA GLN A 160 -26.30 -1.48 -33.40
C GLN A 160 -26.88 -0.48 -34.42
N GLU A 161 -26.01 0.29 -35.09
CA GLU A 161 -26.32 1.14 -36.26
C GLU A 161 -25.86 0.46 -37.56
#